data_AF-A0A7S3BT81-F1
#
_entry.id   AF-A0A7S3BT81-F1
#
_cell.length_a   1.000
_cell.length_b   1.000
_cell.length_c   1.000
_cell.angle_alpha   90.00
_cell.angle_beta   90.00
_cell.angle_gamma   90.00
#
_symmetry.space_group_name_H-M   'P 1'
#
loop_
_entity.id
_entity.type
_entity.pdbx_description
1 polymer ?
#
loop_
_entity_poly.entity_id
_entity_poly.type
_entity_poly.pdbx_seq_one_letter_code
_entity_poly.pdbx_strand_id
1 'polypeptide(L)'
;ILVPSVAALLAAGAPEGTEPLGQELPMFACMEITRAGEEGPLVPLFMSYVDYSEAVARETDAYAPEQPLQMVCLSLASVVEELAGLDDPSSGAFSFVAPSESLQHIETYLGKGVYWREVPSED
;
A
#
# COMPACT_ATOMS: atom_id res chain seq x y z
N ILE A 1 1.28 1.98 -18.99
CA ILE A 1 0.40 2.94 -18.29
C ILE A 1 -0.28 2.20 -17.17
N LEU A 2 -0.13 2.69 -15.93
CA LEU A 2 -0.88 2.21 -14.78
C LEU A 2 -2.20 2.99 -14.71
N VAL A 3 -3.29 2.31 -14.37
CA VAL A 3 -4.61 2.94 -14.27
C VAL A 3 -5.11 2.78 -12.83
N PRO A 4 -5.15 3.86 -12.04
CA PRO A 4 -5.69 3.82 -10.68
C PRO A 4 -7.21 3.62 -10.71
N SER A 5 -7.78 3.15 -9.60
CA SER A 5 -9.23 3.09 -9.46
C SER A 5 -9.81 4.49 -9.22
N VAL A 6 -11.01 4.75 -9.72
CA VAL A 6 -11.73 6.02 -9.49
C VAL A 6 -11.89 6.28 -7.99
N ALA A 7 -12.22 5.25 -7.21
CA ALA A 7 -12.37 5.36 -5.76
C ALA A 7 -11.08 5.83 -5.08
N ALA A 8 -9.93 5.31 -5.49
CA ALA A 8 -8.65 5.72 -4.94
C ALA A 8 -8.30 7.17 -5.31
N LEU A 9 -8.63 7.61 -6.53
CA LEU A 9 -8.42 9.01 -6.94
C LEU A 9 -9.28 9.98 -6.11
N LEU A 10 -10.56 9.66 -5.92
CA LEU A 10 -11.45 10.50 -5.10
C LEU A 10 -10.97 10.56 -3.64
N ALA A 11 -10.54 9.44 -3.08
CA ALA A 11 -9.98 9.39 -1.73
C ALA A 11 -8.68 10.19 -1.59
N ALA A 12 -7.88 10.27 -2.66
CA ALA A 12 -6.68 11.10 -2.74
C ALA A 12 -6.99 12.60 -2.96
N GLY A 13 -8.27 12.98 -3.06
CA GLY A 13 -8.71 14.37 -3.22
C GLY A 13 -8.89 14.83 -4.67
N ALA A 14 -8.90 13.90 -5.64
CA ALA A 14 -9.24 14.25 -7.01
C ALA A 14 -10.72 14.70 -7.12
N PRO A 15 -11.04 15.68 -8.00
CA PRO A 15 -12.42 16.12 -8.20
C PRO A 15 -13.30 15.03 -8.83
N GLU A 16 -14.61 15.13 -8.62
CA GLU A 16 -15.58 14.26 -9.29
C GLU A 16 -15.47 14.36 -10.82
N GLY A 17 -15.61 13.23 -11.50
CA GLY A 17 -15.46 13.16 -12.96
C GLY A 17 -14.00 13.14 -13.44
N THR A 18 -13.02 13.01 -12.55
CA THR A 18 -11.62 12.80 -12.95
C THR A 18 -11.47 11.50 -13.75
N GLU A 19 -10.91 11.63 -14.95
CA GLU A 19 -10.54 10.48 -15.78
C GLU A 19 -9.30 9.79 -15.20
N PRO A 20 -9.36 8.46 -14.93
CA PRO A 20 -8.22 7.76 -14.32
C PRO A 20 -6.99 7.63 -15.22
N LEU A 21 -7.19 7.69 -16.53
CA LEU A 21 -6.11 7.52 -17.48
C LEU A 21 -5.13 8.70 -17.39
N GLY A 22 -3.85 8.38 -17.14
CA GLY A 22 -2.79 9.39 -17.03
C GLY A 22 -2.65 10.03 -15.65
N GLN A 23 -3.45 9.59 -14.67
CA GLN A 23 -3.28 9.99 -13.27
C GLN A 23 -2.20 9.15 -12.59
N GLU A 24 -1.58 9.73 -11.56
CA GLU A 24 -0.67 9.00 -10.68
C GLU A 24 -1.43 7.96 -9.85
N LEU A 25 -0.75 6.87 -9.50
CA LEU A 25 -1.34 5.83 -8.65
C LEU A 25 -1.19 6.25 -7.18
N PRO A 26 -2.29 6.58 -6.48
CA PRO A 26 -2.23 6.99 -5.09
C PRO A 26 -2.03 5.78 -4.18
N MET A 27 -1.28 6.03 -3.11
CA MET A 27 -0.96 5.12 -2.03
C MET A 27 -1.34 5.78 -0.71
N PHE A 28 -1.81 5.00 0.26
CA PHE A 28 -2.37 5.50 1.51
C PHE A 28 -1.59 4.95 2.70
N ALA A 29 -1.24 5.81 3.64
CA ALA A 29 -0.55 5.43 4.87
C ALA A 29 -1.09 6.22 6.07
N CYS A 30 -0.85 5.71 7.26
CA CYS A 30 -1.09 6.38 8.52
C CYS A 30 0.18 6.19 9.37
N MET A 31 0.81 7.29 9.77
CA MET A 31 2.15 7.28 10.38
C MET A 31 2.15 6.66 11.79
N GLU A 32 0.98 6.64 12.41
CA GLU A 32 0.72 6.05 13.71
C GLU A 32 0.57 4.52 13.66
N ILE A 33 0.31 3.96 12.48
CA ILE A 33 0.18 2.52 12.28
C ILE A 33 1.49 1.96 11.76
N THR A 34 2.10 1.04 12.52
CA THR A 34 3.34 0.38 12.13
C THR A 34 3.24 -1.14 12.31
N ARG A 35 4.03 -1.87 11.54
CA ARG A 35 4.20 -3.32 11.65
C ARG A 35 5.64 -3.63 12.04
N ALA A 36 5.85 -4.74 12.73
CA ALA A 36 7.21 -5.22 12.98
C ALA A 36 7.83 -5.71 11.66
N GLY A 37 8.92 -5.08 11.24
CA GLY A 37 9.83 -5.58 10.21
C GLY A 37 11.10 -6.19 10.82
N GLU A 38 11.94 -6.80 9.99
CA GLU A 38 13.20 -7.42 10.44
C GLU A 38 14.21 -6.38 10.94
N GLU A 39 14.26 -5.20 10.31
CA GLU A 39 15.19 -4.11 10.64
C GLU A 39 14.58 -2.98 11.49
N GLY A 40 13.27 -3.02 11.73
CA GLY A 40 12.56 -1.97 12.47
C GLY A 40 11.07 -1.88 12.17
N PRO A 41 10.37 -0.90 12.76
CA PRO A 41 8.96 -0.66 12.45
C PRO A 41 8.78 -0.20 11.01
N LEU A 42 7.84 -0.81 10.29
CA LEU A 42 7.48 -0.47 8.92
C LEU A 42 6.08 0.16 8.87
N VAL A 43 5.96 1.27 8.16
CA VAL A 43 4.68 1.91 7.86
C VAL A 43 4.01 1.15 6.71
N PRO A 44 2.79 0.60 6.89
CA PRO A 44 2.07 -0.03 5.81
C PRO A 44 1.55 1.03 4.82
N LEU A 45 1.93 0.84 3.57
CA LEU A 45 1.56 1.69 2.45
C LEU A 45 0.56 0.93 1.56
N PHE A 46 -0.70 1.28 1.69
CA PHE A 46 -1.82 0.61 1.06
C PHE A 46 -2.06 1.10 -0.36
N MET A 47 -2.21 0.17 -1.30
CA MET A 47 -2.62 0.44 -2.68
C MET A 47 -4.15 0.62 -2.83
N SER A 48 -4.90 0.39 -1.75
CA SER A 48 -6.36 0.41 -1.72
C SER A 48 -6.82 1.28 -0.56
N TYR A 49 -7.67 2.27 -0.88
CA TYR A 49 -8.27 3.12 0.14
C TYR A 49 -9.21 2.33 1.07
N VAL A 50 -9.91 1.32 0.54
CA VAL A 50 -10.81 0.48 1.34
C VAL A 50 -10.01 -0.29 2.39
N ASP A 51 -8.95 -0.98 1.98
CA ASP A 51 -8.09 -1.75 2.90
C ASP A 51 -7.41 -0.84 3.94
N TYR A 52 -6.98 0.35 3.51
CA TYR A 52 -6.47 1.40 4.41
C TYR A 52 -7.51 1.79 5.46
N SER A 53 -8.72 2.15 5.02
CA SER A 53 -9.78 2.65 5.90
C SER A 53 -10.21 1.61 6.94
N GLU A 54 -10.26 0.34 6.56
CA GLU A 54 -10.56 -0.77 7.47
C GLU A 54 -9.42 -1.01 8.47
N ALA A 55 -8.16 -0.93 8.02
CA ALA A 55 -7.01 -1.06 8.91
C ALA A 55 -6.98 0.07 9.94
N VAL A 56 -7.19 1.31 9.51
CA VAL A 56 -7.25 2.47 10.40
C VAL A 56 -8.39 2.38 11.39
N ALA A 57 -9.60 2.05 10.93
CA ALA A 57 -10.77 1.91 11.82
C ALA A 57 -10.50 0.88 12.93
N ARG A 58 -9.90 -0.26 12.59
CA ARG A 58 -9.54 -1.30 13.56
C ARG A 58 -8.55 -0.81 14.62
N GLU A 59 -7.54 -0.05 14.22
CA GLU A 59 -6.54 0.49 15.14
C GLU A 59 -7.12 1.63 16.01
N THR A 60 -7.92 2.52 15.41
CA THR A 60 -8.62 3.59 16.14
C THR A 60 -9.55 3.01 17.21
N ASP A 61 -10.35 1.99 16.88
CA ASP A 61 -11.25 1.32 17.83
C ASP A 61 -10.51 0.63 18.97
N ALA A 62 -9.30 0.10 18.70
CA ALA A 62 -8.50 -0.63 19.69
C ALA A 62 -7.75 0.29 20.66
N TYR A 63 -7.29 1.48 20.21
CA TYR A 63 -6.31 2.27 20.97
C TYR A 63 -6.72 3.73 21.25
N ALA A 64 -7.47 4.38 20.37
CA ALA A 64 -7.72 5.83 20.50
C ALA A 64 -9.01 6.28 19.79
N PRO A 65 -10.20 5.88 20.29
CA PRO A 65 -11.48 6.18 19.63
C PRO A 65 -11.81 7.67 19.53
N GLU A 66 -11.16 8.53 20.33
CA GLU A 66 -11.39 9.97 20.34
C GLU A 66 -10.38 10.78 19.49
N GLN A 67 -9.37 10.13 18.89
CA GLN A 67 -8.36 10.79 18.06
C GLN A 67 -8.37 10.21 16.65
N PRO A 68 -8.93 10.93 15.65
CA PRO A 68 -8.92 10.45 14.29
C PRO A 68 -7.48 10.39 13.78
N LEU A 69 -7.05 9.20 13.37
CA LEU A 69 -5.75 8.98 12.78
C LEU A 69 -5.63 9.69 11.43
N GLN A 70 -4.46 10.28 11.15
CA GLN A 70 -4.27 11.09 9.96
C GLN A 70 -3.85 10.23 8.76
N MET A 71 -4.57 10.40 7.65
CA MET A 71 -4.17 9.83 6.37
C MET A 71 -3.06 10.67 5.71
N VAL A 72 -2.03 9.97 5.25
CA VAL A 72 -1.03 10.47 4.32
C VAL A 72 -1.28 9.82 2.97
N CYS A 73 -1.31 10.64 1.92
CA CYS A 73 -1.41 10.17 0.54
C CYS A 73 -0.08 10.44 -0.17
N LEU A 74 0.45 9.40 -0.82
CA LEU A 74 1.70 9.44 -1.59
C LEU A 74 1.42 8.91 -2.99
N SER A 75 2.20 9.31 -3.99
CA SER A 75 2.14 8.65 -5.29
C SER A 75 3.13 7.49 -5.35
N LEU A 76 2.78 6.43 -6.09
CA LEU A 76 3.70 5.31 -6.33
C LEU A 76 5.04 5.78 -6.90
N ALA A 77 5.03 6.79 -7.77
CA ALA A 77 6.25 7.31 -8.38
C ALA A 77 7.18 7.91 -7.33
N SER A 78 6.67 8.78 -6.45
CA SER A 78 7.47 9.39 -5.39
C SER A 78 8.03 8.36 -4.40
N VAL A 79 7.26 7.34 -4.06
CA VAL A 79 7.73 6.26 -3.17
C VAL A 79 8.84 5.44 -3.84
N VAL A 80 8.70 5.13 -5.13
CA VAL A 80 9.74 4.41 -5.88
C VAL A 80 11.00 5.27 -6.00
N GLU A 81 10.88 6.57 -6.24
CA GLU A 81 12.02 7.49 -6.28
C GLU A 81 12.74 7.57 -4.93
N GLU A 82 12.00 7.64 -3.82
CA GLU A 82 12.57 7.63 -2.48
C GLU A 82 13.33 6.34 -2.19
N LEU A 83 12.72 5.18 -2.47
CA LEU A 83 13.36 3.88 -2.27
C LEU A 83 14.59 3.69 -3.17
N ALA A 84 14.55 4.20 -4.41
CA ALA A 84 15.68 4.14 -5.34
C ALA A 84 16.86 5.03 -4.91
N GLY A 85 16.60 6.03 -4.04
CA GLY A 85 17.63 6.90 -3.47
C GLY A 85 18.35 6.32 -2.25
N LEU A 86 17.89 5.18 -1.71
CA LEU A 86 18.52 4.53 -0.56
C LEU A 86 19.73 3.70 -0.99
N ASP A 87 20.81 3.79 -0.22
CA ASP A 87 21.99 2.91 -0.38
C ASP A 87 21.61 1.43 -0.11
N ASP A 88 20.66 1.21 0.80
CA ASP A 88 20.03 -0.09 1.03
C ASP A 88 18.49 0.03 1.00
N PRO A 89 17.79 -0.52 -0.01
CA PRO A 89 16.34 -0.51 -0.09
C PRO A 89 15.64 -1.26 1.07
N SER A 90 16.29 -2.24 1.72
CA SER A 90 15.70 -2.93 2.87
C SER A 90 15.61 -2.07 4.13
N SER A 91 16.39 -0.98 4.19
CA SER A 91 16.30 0.01 5.26
C SER A 91 15.08 0.95 5.13
N GLY A 92 14.31 0.83 4.04
CA GLY A 92 13.12 1.64 3.80
C GLY A 92 12.07 1.47 4.89
N ALA A 93 11.47 2.59 5.34
CA ALA A 93 10.47 2.59 6.40
C ALA A 93 9.06 2.16 5.95
N PHE A 94 8.89 1.64 4.73
CA PHE A 94 7.59 1.32 4.14
C PHE A 94 7.43 -0.16 3.82
N SER A 95 6.19 -0.66 3.94
CA SER A 95 5.79 -1.97 3.43
C SER A 95 4.59 -1.84 2.51
N PHE A 96 4.70 -2.32 1.27
CA PHE A 96 3.59 -2.27 0.32
C PHE A 96 2.50 -3.26 0.71
N VAL A 97 1.25 -2.78 0.78
CA VAL A 97 0.07 -3.60 1.01
C VAL A 97 -0.77 -3.61 -0.26
N ALA A 98 -0.76 -4.74 -0.95
CA ALA A 98 -1.54 -4.97 -2.16
C ALA A 98 -3.05 -4.97 -1.85
N PRO A 99 -3.92 -4.61 -2.82
CA PRO A 99 -5.37 -4.62 -2.61
C PRO A 99 -5.87 -6.03 -2.30
N SER A 100 -6.68 -6.18 -1.25
CA SER A 100 -7.25 -7.47 -0.84
C SER A 100 -8.08 -8.12 -1.96
N GLU A 101 -8.86 -7.34 -2.71
CA GLU A 101 -9.61 -7.82 -3.88
C GLU A 101 -8.70 -8.36 -4.99
N SER A 102 -7.52 -7.74 -5.19
CA SER A 102 -6.54 -8.23 -6.17
C SER A 102 -5.97 -9.57 -5.73
N LEU A 103 -5.62 -9.71 -4.44
CA LEU A 103 -5.17 -10.99 -3.89
C LEU A 103 -6.25 -12.06 -3.99
N GLN A 104 -7.51 -11.74 -3.67
CA GLN A 104 -8.64 -12.66 -3.80
C GLN A 104 -8.85 -13.11 -5.26
N HIS A 105 -8.73 -12.18 -6.22
CA HIS A 105 -8.82 -12.50 -7.63
C HIS A 105 -7.70 -13.45 -8.07
N ILE A 106 -6.46 -13.16 -7.68
CA ILE A 106 -5.28 -14.00 -7.95
C ILE A 106 -5.48 -15.40 -7.34
N GLU A 107 -5.91 -15.50 -6.08
CA GLU A 107 -6.19 -16.77 -5.41
C GLU A 107 -7.30 -17.57 -6.10
N THR A 108 -8.34 -16.89 -6.58
CA THR A 108 -9.43 -17.55 -7.32
C THR A 108 -8.92 -18.16 -8.63
N TYR A 109 -7.96 -17.52 -9.27
CA TYR A 109 -7.44 -17.95 -10.57
C TYR A 109 -6.29 -18.97 -10.47
N LEU A 110 -5.38 -18.79 -9.51
CA LEU A 110 -4.18 -19.63 -9.34
C LEU A 110 -4.32 -20.70 -8.25
N GLY A 111 -5.35 -20.60 -7.41
CA GLY A 111 -5.51 -21.42 -6.21
C GLY A 111 -4.74 -20.86 -5.01
N LYS A 112 -4.96 -21.45 -3.83
CA LYS A 112 -4.20 -21.10 -2.62
C LYS A 112 -2.82 -21.74 -2.65
N GLY A 113 -1.78 -20.92 -2.80
CA GLY A 113 -0.39 -21.34 -2.78
C GLY A 113 0.32 -21.10 -4.11
N VAL A 114 0.92 -19.92 -4.26
CA VAL A 114 1.94 -19.70 -5.29
C VAL A 114 3.16 -20.53 -4.89
N TYR A 115 3.47 -21.58 -5.64
CA TYR A 115 4.69 -22.36 -5.45
C TYR A 115 5.86 -21.55 -6.00
N TRP A 116 6.52 -20.78 -5.13
CA TRP A 116 7.85 -20.26 -5.41
C TRP A 116 8.83 -21.44 -5.33
N ARG A 117 9.59 -21.66 -6.42
CA ARG A 117 10.77 -22.52 -6.41
C ARG A 117 11.95 -21.61 -6.57
N GLU A 118 12.78 -21.53 -5.54
CA GLU A 118 14.09 -20.91 -5.62
C GLU A 118 14.91 -21.66 -6.69
N VAL A 119 15.33 -20.95 -7.72
CA VAL A 119 16.21 -21.49 -8.75
C VAL A 119 17.63 -21.16 -8.27
N PRO A 120 18.46 -22.16 -7.96
CA PRO A 120 19.83 -21.90 -7.55
C PRO A 120 20.56 -21.16 -8.68
N SER A 121 21.28 -20.10 -8.32
CA SER A 121 22.19 -19.42 -9.22
C SER A 121 23.28 -20.39 -9.67
N GLU A 122 23.45 -20.57 -10.98
CA GLU A 122 24.60 -21.30 -11.51
C GLU A 122 25.86 -20.47 -11.22
N ASP A 123 26.81 -21.06 -10.48
CA ASP A 123 28.13 -20.50 -10.14
C ASP A 123 28.99 -20.20 -11.40
#